data_AF-A0A971HHC8-F1
#
_entry.id   AF-A0A971HHC8-F1
#
_cell.length_a   1.000
_cell.length_b   1.000
_cell.length_c   1.000
_cell.angle_alpha   90.00
_cell.angle_beta   90.00
_cell.angle_gamma   90.00
#
_symmetry.space_group_name_H-M   'P 1'
#
loop_
_entity.id
_entity.type
_entity.pdbx_description
1 polymer ?
#
loop_
_entity_poly.entity_id
_entity_poly.type
_entity_poly.pdbx_seq_one_letter_code
_entity_poly.pdbx_strand_id
1 'polypeptide(L)'
;MNFDKKKLSIIAVLVLFLLIIIYVLFLKPGSNKELTIQNDIEDVEVSCFTYEKEESGVVITAYDDKCPKEVGIPNVIEETAVTKIGVFTFSNKSITKLRLPKDLKEVGNNSFQNNQLENVIVPDSVTVIGSYAFENNNIKSLSIPNGLKQMGAAAFNNNDLSDDKGFIFARNEDGSVNNTKVVSYGGSKKEGVIIPEGVNTIGDWSFSKCELISVTLPESTNMVGIYAFSDNKLTTIKIPKNVANLGDYAFTNNELAELNIDLGLNSIGNYVFSNNKLTKINLPVSISKLNNYSFEKNTIVEVIMPENMEITESSISENFYKTYVTNKKEAGTYKSSEQNGTWTKQS
;
A
#
# COMPACT_ATOMS: atom_id res chain seq x y z
N MET A 1 44.39 -25.05 50.91
CA MET A 1 43.58 -23.89 50.49
C MET A 1 42.35 -24.43 49.77
N ASN A 2 41.27 -24.65 50.54
CA ASN A 2 40.06 -25.32 50.07
C ASN A 2 39.22 -24.27 49.33
N PHE A 3 39.36 -24.15 48.00
CA PHE A 3 38.54 -23.25 47.21
C PHE A 3 37.10 -23.75 47.24
N ASP A 4 36.25 -22.96 47.90
CA ASP A 4 34.85 -23.27 48.13
C ASP A 4 34.10 -23.42 46.80
N LYS A 5 33.78 -24.67 46.43
CA LYS A 5 33.07 -25.01 45.19
C LYS A 5 31.73 -24.28 45.05
N LYS A 6 31.10 -23.84 46.15
CA LYS A 6 29.89 -23.00 46.12
C LYS A 6 30.17 -21.59 45.58
N LYS A 7 31.31 -20.97 45.91
CA LYS A 7 31.68 -19.65 45.38
C LYS A 7 32.01 -19.73 43.88
N LEU A 8 32.68 -20.80 43.44
CA LEU A 8 32.95 -21.01 42.01
C LEU A 8 31.66 -21.21 41.20
N SER A 9 30.68 -21.90 41.78
CA SER A 9 29.36 -22.10 41.16
C SER A 9 28.55 -20.80 41.05
N ILE A 10 28.58 -19.93 42.06
CA ILE A 10 27.84 -18.67 42.04
C ILE A 10 28.48 -17.70 41.03
N ILE A 11 29.81 -17.63 40.98
CA ILE A 11 30.52 -16.81 39.99
C ILE A 11 30.26 -17.32 38.57
N ALA A 12 30.25 -18.64 38.36
CA ALA A 12 29.93 -19.22 37.04
C ALA A 12 28.48 -18.92 36.61
N VAL A 13 27.52 -18.98 37.53
CA VAL A 13 26.11 -18.62 37.25
C VAL A 13 25.96 -17.13 36.97
N LEU A 14 26.65 -16.25 37.72
CA LEU A 14 26.63 -14.81 37.47
C LEU A 14 27.29 -14.44 36.14
N VAL A 15 28.41 -15.08 35.78
CA VAL A 15 29.07 -14.88 34.48
C VAL A 15 28.18 -15.39 33.35
N LEU A 16 27.53 -16.54 33.51
CA LEU A 16 26.58 -17.06 32.51
C LEU A 16 25.36 -16.14 32.36
N PHE A 17 24.83 -15.61 33.46
CA PHE A 17 23.71 -14.67 33.45
C PHE A 17 24.11 -13.33 32.80
N LEU A 18 25.32 -12.84 33.09
CA LEU A 18 25.88 -11.64 32.44
C LEU A 18 26.10 -11.86 30.94
N LEU A 19 26.59 -13.03 30.54
CA LEU A 19 26.77 -13.41 29.13
C LEU A 19 25.42 -13.57 28.41
N ILE A 20 24.38 -14.07 29.09
CA ILE A 20 23.01 -14.13 28.55
C ILE A 20 22.43 -12.72 28.42
N ILE A 21 22.64 -11.83 29.40
CA ILE A 21 22.22 -10.43 29.31
C ILE A 21 22.94 -9.72 28.15
N ILE A 22 24.25 -9.92 28.00
CA ILE A 22 25.03 -9.40 26.86
C ILE A 22 24.51 -10.02 25.55
N TYR A 23 24.22 -11.32 25.50
CA TYR A 23 23.65 -11.97 24.31
C TYR A 23 22.25 -11.42 23.96
N VAL A 24 21.39 -11.17 24.95
CA VAL A 24 20.07 -10.57 24.75
C VAL A 24 20.16 -9.09 24.35
N LEU A 25 21.13 -8.35 24.91
CA LEU A 25 21.37 -6.93 24.62
C LEU A 25 22.12 -6.70 23.31
N PHE A 26 22.88 -7.67 22.78
CA PHE A 26 23.73 -7.46 21.60
C PHE A 26 23.42 -8.39 20.40
N LEU A 27 22.72 -9.52 20.58
CA LEU A 27 22.52 -10.55 19.54
C LEU A 27 21.07 -11.02 19.39
N LYS A 28 20.08 -10.16 19.63
CA LYS A 28 18.77 -10.36 18.98
C LYS A 28 19.00 -10.21 17.46
N PRO A 29 18.72 -11.23 16.63
CA PRO A 29 18.76 -11.05 15.19
C PRO A 29 17.66 -10.03 14.84
N GLY A 30 18.07 -8.80 14.51
CA GLY A 30 17.18 -7.77 13.98
C GLY A 30 16.99 -6.48 14.77
N SER A 31 17.71 -6.18 15.88
CA SER A 31 17.41 -4.93 16.63
C SER A 31 18.55 -3.97 16.97
N ASN A 32 19.83 -4.23 16.65
CA ASN A 32 20.91 -3.35 17.16
C ASN A 32 21.83 -2.71 16.13
N LYS A 33 21.83 -3.14 14.87
CA LYS A 33 22.65 -2.50 13.82
C LYS A 33 21.92 -1.35 13.11
N GLU A 34 20.60 -1.44 12.96
CA GLU A 34 19.81 -0.40 12.30
C GLU A 34 19.57 0.80 13.23
N LEU A 35 19.33 0.55 14.53
CA LEU A 35 19.20 1.57 15.58
C LEU A 35 20.47 2.42 15.76
N THR A 36 21.65 1.94 15.37
CA THR A 36 22.89 2.71 15.45
C THR A 36 23.01 3.75 14.34
N ILE A 37 22.40 3.53 13.17
CA ILE A 37 22.64 4.37 11.96
C ILE A 37 21.94 5.73 12.04
N GLN A 38 20.77 5.84 12.69
CA GLN A 38 20.07 7.13 12.81
C GLN A 38 20.70 8.08 13.85
N ASN A 39 21.36 7.55 14.89
CA ASN A 39 21.97 8.39 15.93
C ASN A 39 23.16 9.23 15.42
N ASP A 40 23.73 8.86 14.27
CA ASP A 40 24.84 9.56 13.64
C ASP A 40 24.39 10.73 12.72
N ILE A 41 23.08 10.94 12.54
CA ILE A 41 22.54 12.04 11.73
C ILE A 41 22.38 13.27 12.64
N GLU A 42 23.19 14.31 12.42
CA GLU A 42 23.13 15.58 13.16
C GLU A 42 21.84 16.37 12.86
N ASP A 43 21.42 17.21 13.81
CA ASP A 43 20.29 18.12 13.61
C ASP A 43 20.63 19.15 12.53
N VAL A 44 19.70 19.36 11.60
CA VAL A 44 19.77 20.46 10.63
C VAL A 44 19.44 21.78 11.34
N GLU A 45 20.04 22.88 10.91
CA GLU A 45 19.78 24.21 11.44
C GLU A 45 18.28 24.56 11.43
N VAL A 46 17.80 25.20 12.50
CA VAL A 46 16.38 25.59 12.64
C VAL A 46 15.90 26.50 11.49
N SER A 47 16.82 27.27 10.89
CA SER A 47 16.57 28.14 9.72
C SER A 47 16.05 27.37 8.49
N CYS A 48 16.25 26.06 8.43
CA CYS A 48 15.75 25.20 7.36
C CYS A 48 14.25 24.87 7.44
N PHE A 49 13.60 25.20 8.55
CA PHE A 49 12.23 24.81 8.82
C PHE A 49 11.32 26.04 8.96
N THR A 50 10.16 25.98 8.30
CA THR A 50 8.99 26.80 8.70
C THR A 50 8.18 25.97 9.69
N TYR A 51 7.77 26.59 10.79
CA TYR A 51 7.04 25.90 11.85
C TYR A 51 6.02 26.79 12.55
N GLU A 52 5.06 26.13 13.19
CA GLU A 52 4.01 26.73 14.02
C GLU A 52 4.07 26.12 15.42
N LYS A 53 3.72 26.90 16.45
CA LYS A 53 3.60 26.43 17.82
C LYS A 53 2.13 26.19 18.14
N GLU A 54 1.81 24.96 18.52
CA GLU A 54 0.50 24.56 19.04
C GLU A 54 0.63 24.22 20.53
N GLU A 55 -0.52 24.06 21.21
CA GLU A 55 -0.55 23.56 22.60
C GLU A 55 0.13 22.19 22.73
N SER A 56 0.05 21.37 21.68
CA SER A 56 0.62 20.02 21.62
C SER A 56 2.12 19.98 21.32
N GLY A 57 2.76 21.11 21.00
CA GLY A 57 4.16 21.23 20.60
C GLY A 57 4.35 21.93 19.26
N VAL A 58 5.54 21.78 18.67
CA VAL A 58 5.90 22.38 17.38
C VAL A 58 5.44 21.50 16.23
N VAL A 59 4.81 22.14 15.24
CA VAL A 59 4.45 21.55 13.95
C VAL A 59 5.37 22.11 12.88
N ILE A 60 6.17 21.26 12.23
CA ILE A 60 6.97 21.68 11.07
C ILE A 60 6.07 21.66 9.84
N THR A 61 5.96 22.79 9.14
CA THR A 61 5.04 22.96 8.01
C THR A 61 5.75 23.05 6.66
N ALA A 62 7.02 23.47 6.61
CA ALA A 62 7.81 23.44 5.38
C ALA A 62 9.32 23.19 5.63
N TYR A 63 10.02 22.70 4.60
CA TYR A 63 11.48 22.54 4.56
C TYR A 63 12.08 23.25 3.34
N ASP A 64 13.12 24.07 3.54
CA ASP A 64 13.80 24.82 2.48
C ASP A 64 14.57 23.89 1.54
N ASP A 65 14.41 24.08 0.22
CA ASP A 65 15.07 23.28 -0.82
C ASP A 65 16.59 23.40 -0.82
N LYS A 66 17.13 24.50 -0.30
CA LYS A 66 18.57 24.77 -0.19
C LYS A 66 19.23 24.02 0.95
N CYS A 67 18.44 23.47 1.87
CA CYS A 67 18.96 22.80 3.05
C CYS A 67 19.48 21.39 2.74
N PRO A 68 20.30 20.81 3.64
CA PRO A 68 20.93 19.51 3.45
C PRO A 68 19.94 18.39 3.11
N LYS A 69 20.45 17.35 2.44
CA LYS A 69 19.65 16.17 2.06
C LYS A 69 19.75 15.01 3.06
N GLU A 70 20.70 15.10 3.98
CA GLU A 70 20.72 14.28 5.20
C GLU A 70 20.06 15.10 6.31
N VAL A 71 18.87 14.68 6.74
CA VAL A 71 18.00 15.50 7.59
C VAL A 71 17.84 14.87 8.97
N GLY A 72 18.53 15.42 9.96
CA GLY A 72 18.13 15.26 11.36
C GLY A 72 17.15 16.36 11.73
N ILE A 73 15.90 15.98 12.00
CA ILE A 73 14.91 16.93 12.50
C ILE A 73 15.18 17.14 14.00
N PRO A 74 15.33 18.39 14.47
CA PRO A 74 15.60 18.67 15.87
C PRO A 74 14.46 18.19 16.76
N ASN A 75 14.81 17.62 17.91
CA ASN A 75 13.81 17.17 18.90
C ASN A 75 13.03 18.35 19.50
N VAL A 76 13.65 19.53 19.55
CA VAL A 76 13.07 20.76 20.10
C VAL A 76 13.39 21.94 19.18
N ILE A 77 12.44 22.86 19.04
CA ILE A 77 12.63 24.17 18.43
C ILE A 77 12.17 25.21 19.45
N GLU A 78 13.05 26.15 19.80
CA GLU A 78 12.80 27.15 20.85
C GLU A 78 12.25 26.51 22.15
N GLU A 79 13.00 25.52 22.66
CA GLU A 79 12.68 24.77 23.89
C GLU A 79 11.35 23.98 23.86
N THR A 80 10.65 23.95 22.72
CA THR A 80 9.37 23.27 22.56
C THR A 80 9.57 22.02 21.70
N ALA A 81 9.05 20.87 22.16
CA ALA A 81 9.19 19.60 21.45
C ALA A 81 8.55 19.64 20.05
N VAL A 82 9.22 19.06 19.05
CA VAL A 82 8.65 18.85 17.72
C VAL A 82 7.76 17.62 17.76
N THR A 83 6.45 17.83 17.64
CA THR A 83 5.44 16.79 17.83
C THR A 83 4.67 16.45 16.56
N LYS A 84 4.78 17.23 15.49
CA LYS A 84 4.11 16.94 14.22
C LYS A 84 4.91 17.38 13.01
N ILE A 85 4.88 16.55 11.96
CA ILE A 85 5.30 16.92 10.61
C ILE A 85 4.03 17.17 9.78
N GLY A 86 3.94 18.35 9.18
CA GLY A 86 2.81 18.78 8.38
C GLY A 86 2.67 18.05 7.04
N VAL A 87 1.58 18.35 6.35
CA VAL A 87 1.28 17.81 5.02
C VAL A 87 2.28 18.35 4.00
N PHE A 88 2.81 17.49 3.12
CA PHE A 88 3.81 17.82 2.09
C PHE A 88 5.15 18.43 2.56
N THR A 89 5.41 18.53 3.86
CA THR A 89 6.53 19.31 4.42
C THR A 89 7.91 19.02 3.81
N PHE A 90 8.22 17.74 3.58
CA PHE A 90 9.46 17.25 2.98
C PHE A 90 9.24 16.57 1.62
N SER A 91 8.11 16.82 0.96
CA SER A 91 7.76 16.25 -0.34
C SER A 91 8.73 16.72 -1.43
N ASN A 92 9.24 15.80 -2.26
CA ASN A 92 10.11 16.09 -3.40
C ASN A 92 11.42 16.84 -3.04
N LYS A 93 12.00 16.57 -1.86
CA LYS A 93 13.19 17.28 -1.38
C LYS A 93 14.51 16.60 -1.72
N SER A 94 14.48 15.43 -2.35
CA SER A 94 15.66 14.59 -2.62
C SER A 94 16.42 14.19 -1.35
N ILE A 95 15.71 13.96 -0.25
CA ILE A 95 16.29 13.56 1.04
C ILE A 95 16.79 12.11 0.95
N THR A 96 18.00 11.88 1.44
CA THR A 96 18.70 10.58 1.39
C THR A 96 18.79 9.90 2.74
N LYS A 97 18.87 10.69 3.84
CA LYS A 97 18.84 10.18 5.22
C LYS A 97 17.89 11.00 6.07
N LEU A 98 17.25 10.34 7.03
CA LEU A 98 16.27 10.95 7.92
C LEU A 98 16.45 10.44 9.35
N ARG A 99 16.49 11.37 10.30
CA ARG A 99 16.17 11.11 11.71
C ARG A 99 14.96 11.94 12.13
N LEU A 100 13.92 11.24 12.58
CA LEU A 100 12.69 11.83 13.10
C LEU A 100 12.87 12.24 14.59
N PRO A 101 12.14 13.27 15.07
CA PRO A 101 12.26 13.71 16.45
C PRO A 101 11.60 12.71 17.41
N LYS A 102 12.21 12.49 18.57
CA LYS A 102 11.84 11.43 19.53
C LYS A 102 10.43 11.58 20.13
N ASP A 103 9.90 12.80 20.14
CA ASP A 103 8.61 13.14 20.73
C ASP A 103 7.50 13.27 19.67
N LEU A 104 7.81 12.94 18.40
CA LEU A 104 6.90 13.04 17.27
C LEU A 104 5.64 12.19 17.48
N LYS A 105 4.46 12.79 17.28
CA LYS A 105 3.15 12.14 17.44
C LYS A 105 2.49 11.82 16.11
N GLU A 106 2.71 12.67 15.10
CA GLU A 106 2.03 12.57 13.80
C GLU A 106 2.97 12.89 12.64
N VAL A 107 2.91 12.04 11.62
CA VAL A 107 3.51 12.27 10.30
C VAL A 107 2.39 12.56 9.30
N GLY A 108 2.32 13.78 8.79
CA GLY A 108 1.25 14.23 7.91
C GLY A 108 1.23 13.55 6.54
N ASN A 109 0.10 13.70 5.84
CA ASN A 109 -0.08 13.17 4.49
C ASN A 109 1.01 13.67 3.54
N ASN A 110 1.52 12.79 2.69
CA ASN A 110 2.52 13.11 1.67
C ASN A 110 3.81 13.78 2.20
N SER A 111 4.05 13.76 3.51
CA SER A 111 5.08 14.58 4.15
C SER A 111 6.48 14.26 3.66
N PHE A 112 6.82 13.01 3.38
CA PHE A 112 8.13 12.55 2.88
C PHE A 112 8.03 11.85 1.51
N GLN A 113 6.95 12.05 0.75
CA GLN A 113 6.81 11.41 -0.55
C GLN A 113 7.89 11.88 -1.55
N ASN A 114 8.22 11.04 -2.54
CA ASN A 114 9.14 11.36 -3.64
C ASN A 114 10.53 11.81 -3.12
N ASN A 115 11.15 11.00 -2.26
CA ASN A 115 12.52 11.19 -1.79
C ASN A 115 13.37 9.96 -2.11
N GLN A 116 14.54 9.83 -1.49
CA GLN A 116 15.51 8.75 -1.72
C GLN A 116 15.85 8.04 -0.40
N LEU A 117 14.90 8.01 0.54
CA LEU A 117 15.11 7.41 1.86
C LEU A 117 15.30 5.91 1.73
N GLU A 118 16.37 5.37 2.33
CA GLU A 118 16.61 3.92 2.35
C GLU A 118 16.24 3.26 3.68
N ASN A 119 16.29 4.01 4.78
CA ASN A 119 16.06 3.50 6.12
C ASN A 119 15.18 4.48 6.89
N VAL A 120 14.05 4.00 7.40
CA VAL A 120 13.11 4.80 8.19
C VAL A 120 12.80 4.08 9.50
N ILE A 121 13.23 4.68 10.61
CA ILE A 121 12.80 4.29 11.95
C ILE A 121 11.79 5.34 12.40
N VAL A 122 10.53 4.90 12.57
CA VAL A 122 9.47 5.75 13.10
C VAL A 122 9.51 5.67 14.64
N PRO A 123 9.62 6.81 15.36
CA PRO A 123 9.70 6.83 16.82
C PRO A 123 8.48 6.19 17.51
N ASP A 124 8.70 5.57 18.68
CA ASP A 124 7.65 4.91 19.48
C ASP A 124 6.51 5.84 19.91
N SER A 125 6.75 7.15 19.91
CA SER A 125 5.76 8.18 20.23
C SER A 125 4.72 8.43 19.12
N VAL A 126 4.98 7.95 17.89
CA VAL A 126 4.12 8.23 16.74
C VAL A 126 2.85 7.39 16.81
N THR A 127 1.71 8.07 16.72
CA THR A 127 0.38 7.46 16.77
C THR A 127 -0.33 7.50 15.41
N VAL A 128 0.10 8.38 14.50
CA VAL A 128 -0.53 8.57 13.19
C VAL A 128 0.54 8.71 12.09
N ILE A 129 0.40 7.92 11.03
CA ILE A 129 1.11 8.11 9.75
C ILE A 129 0.04 8.37 8.68
N GLY A 130 0.15 9.50 8.01
CA GLY A 130 -0.78 9.94 6.98
C GLY A 130 -0.70 9.15 5.67
N SER A 131 -1.69 9.36 4.81
CA SER A 131 -1.72 8.76 3.48
C SER A 131 -0.54 9.26 2.64
N TYR A 132 0.06 8.37 1.85
CA TYR A 132 1.22 8.64 0.99
C TYR A 132 2.45 9.22 1.71
N ALA A 133 2.51 9.17 3.05
CA ALA A 133 3.53 9.87 3.83
C ALA A 133 4.97 9.58 3.38
N PHE A 134 5.28 8.33 3.01
CA PHE A 134 6.58 7.86 2.54
C PHE A 134 6.49 7.17 1.17
N GLU A 135 5.48 7.53 0.36
CA GLU A 135 5.34 7.02 -1.02
C GLU A 135 6.57 7.38 -1.88
N ASN A 136 6.96 6.52 -2.82
CA ASN A 136 8.02 6.78 -3.80
C ASN A 136 9.35 7.16 -3.12
N ASN A 137 9.90 6.20 -2.38
CA ASN A 137 11.23 6.26 -1.79
C ASN A 137 11.99 4.96 -2.12
N ASN A 138 13.17 4.76 -1.53
CA ASN A 138 14.00 3.57 -1.74
C ASN A 138 14.06 2.72 -0.45
N ILE A 139 12.99 2.72 0.36
CA ILE A 139 13.03 2.21 1.73
C ILE A 139 13.23 0.70 1.70
N LYS A 140 14.38 0.25 2.19
CA LYS A 140 14.78 -1.16 2.34
C LYS A 140 14.60 -1.63 3.78
N SER A 141 14.69 -0.71 4.74
CA SER A 141 14.46 -0.99 6.16
C SER A 141 13.46 -0.01 6.76
N LEU A 142 12.42 -0.57 7.38
CA LEU A 142 11.34 0.16 8.01
C LEU A 142 11.05 -0.42 9.39
N SER A 143 11.01 0.45 10.40
CA SER A 143 10.51 0.14 11.72
C SER A 143 9.25 0.97 12.01
N ILE A 144 8.11 0.30 12.18
CA ILE A 144 6.83 0.91 12.53
C ILE A 144 6.56 0.63 14.03
N PRO A 145 6.22 1.65 14.83
CA PRO A 145 6.04 1.47 16.27
C PRO A 145 4.77 0.67 16.59
N ASN A 146 4.81 0.00 17.74
CA ASN A 146 3.67 -0.75 18.28
C ASN A 146 2.54 0.16 18.76
N GLY A 147 2.84 1.42 19.11
CA GLY A 147 1.86 2.40 19.56
C GLY A 147 1.08 3.11 18.44
N LEU A 148 1.34 2.76 17.16
CA LEU A 148 0.68 3.39 16.02
C LEU A 148 -0.82 3.03 16.00
N LYS A 149 -1.68 4.05 16.03
CA LYS A 149 -3.15 3.89 16.00
C LYS A 149 -3.75 4.03 14.62
N GLN A 150 -3.09 4.75 13.71
CA GLN A 150 -3.59 4.98 12.36
C GLN A 150 -2.47 4.89 11.32
N MET A 151 -2.74 4.13 10.26
CA MET A 151 -1.91 4.02 9.06
C MET A 151 -2.73 4.47 7.85
N GLY A 152 -2.27 5.51 7.17
CA GLY A 152 -2.91 6.05 5.98
C GLY A 152 -2.78 5.14 4.75
N ALA A 153 -3.65 5.39 3.77
CA ALA A 153 -3.63 4.68 2.49
C ALA A 153 -2.32 4.96 1.74
N ALA A 154 -1.75 3.92 1.12
CA ALA A 154 -0.56 4.00 0.29
C ALA A 154 0.66 4.66 0.96
N ALA A 155 0.70 4.71 2.31
CA ALA A 155 1.72 5.43 3.07
C ALA A 155 3.16 5.04 2.72
N PHE A 156 3.40 3.82 2.25
CA PHE A 156 4.70 3.30 1.88
C PHE A 156 4.72 2.70 0.47
N ASN A 157 3.78 3.07 -0.41
CA ASN A 157 3.76 2.52 -1.77
C ASN A 157 5.05 2.88 -2.53
N ASN A 158 5.42 2.00 -3.47
CA ASN A 158 6.60 2.16 -4.32
C ASN A 158 7.88 2.42 -3.50
N ASN A 159 8.27 1.39 -2.75
CA ASN A 159 9.51 1.28 -1.98
C ASN A 159 10.17 -0.07 -2.25
N ASP A 160 11.28 -0.36 -1.56
CA ASP A 160 12.15 -1.52 -1.80
C ASP A 160 12.20 -2.49 -0.61
N LEU A 161 11.09 -2.62 0.14
CA LEU A 161 11.03 -3.55 1.27
C LEU A 161 11.13 -5.01 0.78
N SER A 162 11.68 -5.88 1.63
CA SER A 162 11.67 -7.32 1.37
C SER A 162 10.24 -7.87 1.35
N ASP A 163 10.01 -8.96 0.62
CA ASP A 163 8.69 -9.59 0.43
C ASP A 163 7.88 -9.76 1.73
N ASP A 164 8.53 -10.20 2.80
CA ASP A 164 7.93 -10.45 4.11
C ASP A 164 7.50 -9.18 4.85
N LYS A 165 8.09 -8.03 4.48
CA LYS A 165 7.84 -6.72 5.09
C LYS A 165 7.09 -5.75 4.18
N GLY A 166 6.93 -6.08 2.90
CA GLY A 166 6.30 -5.21 1.90
C GLY A 166 4.81 -4.96 2.15
N PHE A 167 4.11 -5.87 2.82
CA PHE A 167 2.70 -5.71 3.16
C PHE A 167 2.53 -4.88 4.44
N ILE A 168 1.99 -3.67 4.29
CA ILE A 168 1.69 -2.78 5.40
C ILE A 168 0.20 -2.84 5.73
N PHE A 169 -0.09 -3.28 6.94
CA PHE A 169 -1.45 -3.51 7.43
C PHE A 169 -2.01 -2.29 8.18
N ALA A 170 -3.34 -2.21 8.21
CA ALA A 170 -4.05 -1.25 9.03
C ALA A 170 -3.76 -1.49 10.54
N ARG A 171 -4.28 -0.57 11.37
CA ARG A 171 -4.24 -0.65 12.83
C ARG A 171 -5.65 -0.76 13.39
N ASN A 172 -5.78 -1.50 14.48
CA ASN A 172 -6.99 -1.50 15.30
C ASN A 172 -6.99 -0.29 16.23
N GLU A 173 -8.13 0.02 16.86
CA GLU A 173 -8.26 1.15 17.78
C GLU A 173 -7.29 1.08 18.98
N ASP A 174 -6.92 -0.13 19.40
CA ASP A 174 -5.95 -0.38 20.48
C ASP A 174 -4.49 -0.28 20.04
N GLY A 175 -4.22 0.01 18.76
CA GLY A 175 -2.89 0.11 18.17
C GLY A 175 -2.29 -1.21 17.68
N SER A 176 -2.95 -2.34 17.94
CA SER A 176 -2.51 -3.63 17.40
C SER A 176 -2.63 -3.68 15.88
N VAL A 177 -1.84 -4.55 15.24
CA VAL A 177 -1.86 -4.73 13.79
C VAL A 177 -3.15 -5.41 13.35
N ASN A 178 -3.87 -4.82 12.40
CA ASN A 178 -5.02 -5.44 11.76
C ASN A 178 -4.59 -6.21 10.50
N ASN A 179 -4.17 -7.46 10.70
CA ASN A 179 -3.69 -8.33 9.62
C ASN A 179 -4.75 -8.69 8.56
N THR A 180 -6.03 -8.31 8.75
CA THR A 180 -7.07 -8.62 7.75
C THR A 180 -7.19 -7.53 6.67
N LYS A 181 -6.51 -6.39 6.84
CA LYS A 181 -6.60 -5.24 5.93
C LYS A 181 -5.21 -4.71 5.54
N VAL A 182 -4.84 -4.88 4.28
CA VAL A 182 -3.65 -4.25 3.71
C VAL A 182 -4.00 -2.83 3.27
N VAL A 183 -3.17 -1.85 3.64
CA VAL A 183 -3.40 -0.42 3.31
C VAL A 183 -2.28 0.18 2.46
N SER A 184 -1.14 -0.49 2.36
CA SER A 184 -0.03 -0.07 1.51
C SER A 184 0.87 -1.26 1.19
N TYR A 185 1.51 -1.22 0.02
CA TYR A 185 2.49 -2.20 -0.43
C TYR A 185 3.79 -1.51 -0.82
N GLY A 186 4.78 -1.61 0.06
CA GLY A 186 6.12 -1.06 -0.14
C GLY A 186 7.15 -2.10 -0.61
N GLY A 187 6.69 -3.25 -1.09
CA GLY A 187 7.57 -4.36 -1.47
C GLY A 187 8.32 -4.12 -2.78
N SER A 188 9.57 -4.55 -2.81
CA SER A 188 10.43 -4.56 -4.00
C SER A 188 9.98 -5.59 -5.04
N LYS A 189 9.33 -6.69 -4.63
CA LYS A 189 8.83 -7.70 -5.56
C LYS A 189 7.64 -7.22 -6.38
N LYS A 190 7.77 -7.37 -7.70
CA LYS A 190 6.78 -6.92 -8.69
C LYS A 190 6.03 -8.06 -9.36
N GLU A 191 6.64 -9.25 -9.45
CA GLU A 191 6.05 -10.43 -10.08
C GLU A 191 5.83 -11.54 -9.05
N GLY A 192 4.71 -12.25 -9.15
CA GLY A 192 4.36 -13.35 -8.26
C GLY A 192 4.10 -12.89 -6.83
N VAL A 193 3.54 -11.68 -6.66
CA VAL A 193 3.16 -11.16 -5.35
C VAL A 193 1.96 -11.95 -4.85
N ILE A 194 2.09 -12.58 -3.68
CA ILE A 194 1.01 -13.36 -3.07
C ILE A 194 0.56 -12.60 -1.83
N ILE A 195 -0.65 -12.06 -1.86
CA ILE A 195 -1.21 -11.37 -0.69
C ILE A 195 -1.49 -12.41 0.40
N PRO A 196 -1.11 -12.18 1.67
CA PRO A 196 -1.23 -13.17 2.73
C PRO A 196 -2.66 -13.67 2.96
N GLU A 197 -2.80 -14.96 3.27
CA GLU A 197 -4.08 -15.57 3.68
C GLU A 197 -4.65 -14.89 4.93
N GLY A 198 -5.98 -14.81 5.00
CA GLY A 198 -6.69 -14.11 6.07
C GLY A 198 -6.89 -12.61 5.82
N VAL A 199 -6.23 -12.04 4.81
CA VAL A 199 -6.57 -10.71 4.30
C VAL A 199 -7.94 -10.77 3.64
N ASN A 200 -8.88 -9.97 4.16
CA ASN A 200 -10.24 -9.86 3.62
C ASN A 200 -10.47 -8.52 2.90
N THR A 201 -9.63 -7.53 3.17
CA THR A 201 -9.74 -6.18 2.62
C THR A 201 -8.43 -5.73 2.00
N ILE A 202 -8.47 -5.42 0.72
CA ILE A 202 -7.45 -4.65 0.03
C ILE A 202 -7.88 -3.19 0.07
N GLY A 203 -7.19 -2.36 0.83
CA GLY A 203 -7.55 -0.96 1.04
C GLY A 203 -7.42 -0.11 -0.21
N ASP A 204 -8.06 1.06 -0.19
CA ASP A 204 -7.97 2.04 -1.27
C ASP A 204 -6.51 2.42 -1.55
N TRP A 205 -6.14 2.53 -2.82
CA TRP A 205 -4.78 2.80 -3.31
C TRP A 205 -3.67 1.86 -2.82
N SER A 206 -3.97 0.79 -2.07
CA SER A 206 -2.97 0.02 -1.32
C SER A 206 -1.86 -0.62 -2.17
N PHE A 207 -2.10 -0.89 -3.45
CA PHE A 207 -1.12 -1.36 -4.43
C PHE A 207 -1.05 -0.44 -5.66
N SER A 208 -1.58 0.78 -5.59
CA SER A 208 -1.52 1.74 -6.69
C SER A 208 -0.08 2.11 -7.00
N LYS A 209 0.26 2.18 -8.30
CA LYS A 209 1.60 2.58 -8.80
C LYS A 209 2.76 1.77 -8.22
N CYS A 210 2.53 0.50 -7.91
CA CYS A 210 3.55 -0.38 -7.33
C CYS A 210 4.38 -1.12 -8.39
N GLU A 211 4.11 -0.89 -9.67
CA GLU A 211 4.72 -1.56 -10.83
C GLU A 211 4.49 -3.08 -10.88
N LEU A 212 3.40 -3.57 -10.28
CA LEU A 212 3.12 -4.99 -10.21
C LEU A 212 2.87 -5.61 -11.59
N ILE A 213 3.49 -6.75 -11.86
CA ILE A 213 3.31 -7.56 -13.07
C ILE A 213 2.29 -8.68 -12.84
N SER A 214 2.29 -9.28 -11.64
CA SER A 214 1.30 -10.27 -11.24
C SER A 214 1.08 -10.29 -9.73
N VAL A 215 -0.19 -10.47 -9.35
CA VAL A 215 -0.62 -10.54 -7.95
C VAL A 215 -1.68 -11.63 -7.78
N THR A 216 -1.60 -12.37 -6.68
CA THR A 216 -2.60 -13.35 -6.27
C THR A 216 -3.36 -12.82 -5.07
N LEU A 217 -4.68 -12.72 -5.21
CA LEU A 217 -5.60 -12.42 -4.11
C LEU A 217 -5.92 -13.72 -3.35
N PRO A 218 -5.90 -13.73 -2.01
CA PRO A 218 -6.31 -14.90 -1.24
C PRO A 218 -7.82 -15.12 -1.39
N GLU A 219 -8.27 -16.37 -1.21
CA GLU A 219 -9.70 -16.71 -1.28
C GLU A 219 -10.52 -16.02 -0.17
N SER A 220 -9.88 -15.57 0.92
CA SER A 220 -10.52 -14.75 1.96
C SER A 220 -10.85 -13.32 1.51
N THR A 221 -10.36 -12.86 0.35
CA THR A 221 -10.60 -11.50 -0.12
C THR A 221 -12.09 -11.26 -0.36
N ASN A 222 -12.63 -10.24 0.31
CA ASN A 222 -14.02 -9.84 0.18
C ASN A 222 -14.17 -8.45 -0.47
N MET A 223 -13.23 -7.55 -0.21
CA MET A 223 -13.28 -6.18 -0.70
C MET A 223 -11.94 -5.78 -1.34
N VAL A 224 -12.03 -5.23 -2.55
CA VAL A 224 -10.93 -4.53 -3.22
C VAL A 224 -11.29 -3.06 -3.33
N GLY A 225 -10.51 -2.19 -2.71
CA GLY A 225 -10.79 -0.76 -2.58
C GLY A 225 -10.66 0.03 -3.89
N ILE A 226 -11.01 1.31 -3.80
CA ILE A 226 -10.93 2.26 -4.90
C ILE A 226 -9.45 2.43 -5.29
N TYR A 227 -9.15 2.38 -6.60
CA TYR A 227 -7.77 2.45 -7.13
C TYR A 227 -6.78 1.41 -6.55
N ALA A 228 -7.25 0.35 -5.89
CA ALA A 228 -6.38 -0.54 -5.13
C ALA A 228 -5.19 -1.07 -5.92
N PHE A 229 -5.37 -1.44 -7.19
CA PHE A 229 -4.34 -1.91 -8.11
C PHE A 229 -4.18 -1.00 -9.35
N SER A 230 -4.54 0.29 -9.25
CA SER A 230 -4.42 1.19 -10.38
C SER A 230 -2.96 1.43 -10.80
N ASP A 231 -2.75 1.72 -12.09
CA ASP A 231 -1.45 2.17 -12.61
C ASP A 231 -0.33 1.15 -12.34
N ASN A 232 -0.61 -0.12 -12.62
CA ASN A 232 0.36 -1.21 -12.54
C ASN A 232 0.62 -1.81 -13.94
N LYS A 233 1.35 -2.93 -13.99
CA LYS A 233 1.69 -3.67 -15.20
C LYS A 233 1.04 -5.06 -15.18
N LEU A 234 -0.10 -5.21 -14.47
CA LEU A 234 -0.73 -6.52 -14.29
C LEU A 234 -1.17 -7.07 -15.65
N THR A 235 -0.74 -8.29 -15.97
CA THR A 235 -1.08 -8.96 -17.25
C THR A 235 -2.29 -9.88 -17.14
N THR A 236 -2.55 -10.38 -15.93
CA THR A 236 -3.70 -11.23 -15.58
C THR A 236 -4.12 -10.93 -14.14
N ILE A 237 -5.39 -11.18 -13.85
CA ILE A 237 -5.91 -11.18 -12.49
C ILE A 237 -7.01 -12.24 -12.35
N LYS A 238 -6.93 -13.01 -11.27
CA LYS A 238 -8.02 -13.87 -10.80
C LYS A 238 -8.78 -13.10 -9.71
N ILE A 239 -10.09 -12.90 -9.90
CA ILE A 239 -10.99 -12.37 -8.87
C ILE A 239 -11.64 -13.56 -8.15
N PRO A 240 -11.31 -13.81 -6.86
CA PRO A 240 -11.86 -14.93 -6.11
C PRO A 240 -13.37 -14.82 -5.88
N LYS A 241 -14.02 -15.97 -5.65
CA LYS A 241 -15.49 -16.07 -5.47
C LYS A 241 -16.06 -15.20 -4.34
N ASN A 242 -15.27 -14.89 -3.33
CA ASN A 242 -15.74 -14.18 -2.13
C ASN A 242 -15.68 -12.65 -2.27
N VAL A 243 -15.12 -12.14 -3.38
CA VAL A 243 -15.05 -10.71 -3.66
C VAL A 243 -16.45 -10.19 -3.96
N ALA A 244 -17.04 -9.49 -2.99
CA ALA A 244 -18.35 -8.89 -3.11
C ALA A 244 -18.28 -7.47 -3.69
N ASN A 245 -17.15 -6.78 -3.52
CA ASN A 245 -16.98 -5.38 -3.91
C ASN A 245 -15.63 -5.15 -4.61
N LEU A 246 -15.70 -4.59 -5.82
CA LEU A 246 -14.59 -3.96 -6.52
C LEU A 246 -14.85 -2.45 -6.55
N GLY A 247 -14.03 -1.70 -5.84
CA GLY A 247 -14.08 -0.24 -5.81
C GLY A 247 -13.80 0.35 -7.19
N ASP A 248 -14.32 1.56 -7.41
CA ASP A 248 -14.13 2.26 -8.67
C ASP A 248 -12.63 2.36 -9.01
N TYR A 249 -12.30 2.21 -10.29
CA TYR A 249 -10.91 2.24 -10.80
C TYR A 249 -9.96 1.17 -10.23
N ALA A 250 -10.44 0.13 -9.51
CA ALA A 250 -9.58 -0.82 -8.80
C ALA A 250 -8.45 -1.44 -9.66
N PHE A 251 -8.69 -1.72 -10.94
CA PHE A 251 -7.70 -2.28 -11.87
C PHE A 251 -7.50 -1.40 -13.11
N THR A 252 -7.76 -0.09 -13.01
CA THR A 252 -7.55 0.84 -14.13
C THR A 252 -6.07 0.98 -14.49
N ASN A 253 -5.76 1.30 -15.74
CA ASN A 253 -4.39 1.56 -16.22
C ASN A 253 -3.45 0.39 -15.92
N ASN A 254 -3.78 -0.78 -16.47
CA ASN A 254 -2.97 -1.99 -16.35
C ASN A 254 -2.70 -2.60 -17.74
N GLU A 255 -2.12 -3.79 -17.78
CA GLU A 255 -1.84 -4.52 -19.02
C GLU A 255 -2.68 -5.80 -19.15
N LEU A 256 -3.86 -5.85 -18.50
CA LEU A 256 -4.65 -7.08 -18.40
C LEU A 256 -5.07 -7.52 -19.80
N ALA A 257 -4.59 -8.69 -20.23
CA ALA A 257 -4.98 -9.33 -21.49
C ALA A 257 -6.05 -10.40 -21.27
N GLU A 258 -6.14 -10.91 -20.04
CA GLU A 258 -7.10 -11.93 -19.61
C GLU A 258 -7.72 -11.52 -18.28
N LEU A 259 -9.02 -11.81 -18.13
CA LEU A 259 -9.78 -11.54 -16.92
C LEU A 259 -10.49 -12.82 -16.48
N ASN A 260 -10.12 -13.33 -15.30
CA ASN A 260 -10.69 -14.53 -14.71
C ASN A 260 -11.51 -14.15 -13.47
N ILE A 261 -12.84 -14.23 -13.59
CA ILE A 261 -13.77 -13.89 -12.50
C ILE A 261 -14.46 -15.18 -12.05
N ASP A 262 -14.25 -15.57 -10.78
CA ASP A 262 -15.00 -16.65 -10.17
C ASP A 262 -16.45 -16.22 -9.85
N LEU A 263 -17.35 -17.20 -9.69
CA LEU A 263 -18.75 -16.95 -9.34
C LEU A 263 -18.86 -16.30 -7.95
N GLY A 264 -19.44 -15.10 -7.88
CA GLY A 264 -19.74 -14.43 -6.59
C GLY A 264 -19.70 -12.90 -6.62
N LEU A 265 -19.06 -12.32 -7.65
CA LEU A 265 -19.15 -10.88 -7.89
C LEU A 265 -20.54 -10.53 -8.44
N ASN A 266 -21.22 -9.58 -7.79
CA ASN A 266 -22.57 -9.12 -8.17
C ASN A 266 -22.55 -7.95 -9.16
N SER A 267 -21.53 -7.09 -9.09
CA SER A 267 -21.44 -5.88 -9.92
C SER A 267 -20.00 -5.48 -10.19
N ILE A 268 -19.76 -4.82 -11.33
CA ILE A 268 -18.50 -4.15 -11.65
C ILE A 268 -18.71 -2.63 -11.57
N GLY A 269 -17.92 -1.97 -10.73
CA GLY A 269 -17.93 -0.52 -10.47
C GLY A 269 -17.48 0.34 -11.67
N ASN A 270 -17.47 1.66 -11.49
CA ASN A 270 -17.05 2.56 -12.57
C ASN A 270 -15.56 2.38 -12.87
N TYR A 271 -15.20 2.35 -14.16
CA TYR A 271 -13.80 2.31 -14.63
C TYR A 271 -12.93 1.16 -14.08
N VAL A 272 -13.50 0.12 -13.47
CA VAL A 272 -12.75 -0.92 -12.74
C VAL A 272 -11.65 -1.55 -13.59
N PHE A 273 -11.94 -1.90 -14.85
CA PHE A 273 -10.99 -2.50 -15.78
C PHE A 273 -10.69 -1.55 -16.96
N SER A 274 -10.86 -0.23 -16.79
CA SER A 274 -10.58 0.72 -17.87
C SER A 274 -9.08 0.82 -18.20
N ASN A 275 -8.76 1.13 -19.45
CA ASN A 275 -7.39 1.25 -19.96
C ASN A 275 -6.53 0.01 -19.66
N ASN A 276 -6.92 -1.10 -20.28
CA ASN A 276 -6.27 -2.41 -20.22
C ASN A 276 -6.09 -2.98 -21.64
N LYS A 277 -5.62 -4.22 -21.77
CA LYS A 277 -5.38 -4.90 -23.05
C LYS A 277 -6.39 -6.02 -23.33
N LEU A 278 -7.58 -5.97 -22.71
CA LEU A 278 -8.59 -7.02 -22.85
C LEU A 278 -9.12 -7.03 -24.29
N THR A 279 -9.15 -8.23 -24.89
CA THR A 279 -9.75 -8.48 -26.21
C THR A 279 -11.03 -9.30 -26.11
N LYS A 280 -11.17 -10.07 -25.03
CA LYS A 280 -12.34 -10.88 -24.73
C LYS A 280 -12.73 -10.73 -23.27
N ILE A 281 -14.04 -10.73 -23.00
CA ILE A 281 -14.58 -10.78 -21.64
C ILE A 281 -15.61 -11.91 -21.54
N ASN A 282 -15.50 -12.71 -20.50
CA ASN A 282 -16.51 -13.69 -20.10
C ASN A 282 -17.14 -13.25 -18.78
N LEU A 283 -18.38 -12.74 -18.83
CA LEU A 283 -19.07 -12.28 -17.63
C LEU A 283 -19.92 -13.40 -17.03
N PRO A 284 -19.64 -13.85 -15.79
CA PRO A 284 -20.43 -14.89 -15.16
C PRO A 284 -21.86 -14.42 -14.86
N VAL A 285 -22.77 -15.40 -14.76
CA VAL A 285 -24.20 -15.19 -14.43
C VAL A 285 -24.43 -14.53 -13.07
N SER A 286 -23.43 -14.52 -12.18
CA SER A 286 -23.52 -13.83 -10.89
C SER A 286 -23.50 -12.31 -11.03
N ILE A 287 -22.93 -11.76 -12.11
CA ILE A 287 -22.84 -10.32 -12.31
C ILE A 287 -24.15 -9.83 -12.88
N SER A 288 -24.89 -9.03 -12.11
CA SER A 288 -26.15 -8.43 -12.53
C SER A 288 -25.98 -7.02 -13.08
N LYS A 289 -24.85 -6.34 -12.80
CA LYS A 289 -24.65 -4.93 -13.17
C LYS A 289 -23.23 -4.57 -13.60
N LEU A 290 -23.10 -3.82 -14.70
CA LEU A 290 -21.90 -3.09 -15.10
C LEU A 290 -22.15 -1.58 -15.05
N ASN A 291 -21.26 -0.85 -14.39
CA ASN A 291 -21.33 0.60 -14.29
C ASN A 291 -20.60 1.29 -15.46
N ASN A 292 -20.58 2.63 -15.43
CA ASN A 292 -20.02 3.44 -16.50
C ASN A 292 -18.53 3.16 -16.70
N TYR A 293 -18.13 3.01 -17.97
CA TYR A 293 -16.73 2.92 -18.39
C TYR A 293 -15.96 1.74 -17.78
N SER A 294 -16.67 0.73 -17.23
CA SER A 294 -16.08 -0.44 -16.58
C SER A 294 -14.96 -1.10 -17.40
N PHE A 295 -15.09 -1.10 -18.72
CA PHE A 295 -14.13 -1.66 -19.66
C PHE A 295 -13.66 -0.66 -20.74
N GLU A 296 -13.78 0.65 -20.49
CA GLU A 296 -13.35 1.69 -21.44
C GLU A 296 -11.87 1.52 -21.82
N LYS A 297 -11.47 1.95 -23.02
CA LYS A 297 -10.08 1.92 -23.50
C LYS A 297 -9.42 0.53 -23.46
N ASN A 298 -10.23 -0.52 -23.66
CA ASN A 298 -9.76 -1.85 -24.03
C ASN A 298 -9.93 -2.09 -25.55
N THR A 299 -9.45 -3.24 -26.05
CA THR A 299 -9.55 -3.65 -27.45
C THR A 299 -10.53 -4.81 -27.65
N ILE A 300 -11.67 -4.75 -26.96
CA ILE A 300 -12.62 -5.87 -26.84
C ILE A 300 -13.34 -6.11 -28.17
N VAL A 301 -13.28 -7.35 -28.64
CA VAL A 301 -13.93 -7.84 -29.87
C VAL A 301 -14.87 -9.02 -29.61
N GLU A 302 -14.82 -9.63 -28.43
CA GLU A 302 -15.71 -10.72 -28.03
C GLU A 302 -16.19 -10.53 -26.58
N VAL A 303 -17.51 -10.65 -26.35
CA VAL A 303 -18.11 -10.60 -25.01
C VAL A 303 -19.08 -11.77 -24.87
N ILE A 304 -18.95 -12.52 -23.78
CA ILE A 304 -19.93 -13.52 -23.37
C ILE A 304 -20.75 -12.90 -22.24
N MET A 305 -22.04 -12.70 -22.50
CA MET A 305 -22.99 -12.04 -21.59
C MET A 305 -23.94 -13.05 -20.95
N PRO A 306 -24.28 -12.87 -19.66
CA PRO A 306 -25.44 -13.51 -19.06
C PRO A 306 -26.73 -12.78 -19.46
N GLU A 307 -27.87 -13.36 -19.13
CA GLU A 307 -29.18 -12.80 -19.47
C GLU A 307 -29.53 -11.60 -18.57
N ASN A 308 -30.25 -10.62 -19.11
CA ASN A 308 -30.87 -9.52 -18.38
C ASN A 308 -29.91 -8.64 -17.54
N MET A 309 -28.60 -8.72 -17.76
CA MET A 309 -27.62 -7.86 -17.11
C MET A 309 -27.96 -6.37 -17.30
N GLU A 310 -27.89 -5.60 -16.22
CA GLU A 310 -27.95 -4.15 -16.23
C GLU A 310 -26.60 -3.59 -16.71
N ILE A 311 -26.61 -2.91 -17.85
CA ILE A 311 -25.42 -2.23 -18.39
C ILE A 311 -25.78 -0.77 -18.71
N THR A 312 -24.78 0.11 -18.68
CA THR A 312 -24.91 1.49 -19.14
C THR A 312 -24.42 1.63 -20.58
N GLU A 313 -24.75 2.75 -21.23
CA GLU A 313 -24.33 3.03 -22.61
C GLU A 313 -22.81 3.00 -22.79
N SER A 314 -22.06 3.26 -21.71
CA SER A 314 -20.60 3.33 -21.74
C SER A 314 -19.90 2.20 -20.98
N SER A 315 -20.59 1.14 -20.54
CA SER A 315 -19.94 0.07 -19.77
C SER A 315 -18.82 -0.65 -20.54
N ILE A 316 -19.10 -0.97 -21.81
CA ILE A 316 -18.15 -1.58 -22.77
C ILE A 316 -17.95 -0.62 -23.94
N SER A 317 -19.02 -0.38 -24.70
CA SER A 317 -19.10 0.69 -25.71
C SER A 317 -20.56 0.98 -26.06
N GLU A 318 -20.83 2.15 -26.63
CA GLU A 318 -22.19 2.56 -27.03
C GLU A 318 -22.78 1.60 -28.08
N ASN A 319 -21.96 1.15 -29.03
CA ASN A 319 -22.37 0.20 -30.07
C ASN A 319 -22.73 -1.18 -29.50
N PHE A 320 -21.96 -1.63 -28.51
CA PHE A 320 -22.26 -2.88 -27.80
C PHE A 320 -23.58 -2.76 -27.05
N TYR A 321 -23.77 -1.67 -26.29
CA TYR A 321 -25.00 -1.43 -25.52
C TYR A 321 -26.24 -1.51 -26.41
N LYS A 322 -26.25 -0.79 -27.54
CA LYS A 322 -27.36 -0.81 -28.51
C LYS A 322 -27.65 -2.24 -28.98
N THR A 323 -26.61 -2.99 -29.36
CA THR A 323 -26.76 -4.37 -29.86
C THR A 323 -27.34 -5.30 -28.80
N TYR A 324 -26.85 -5.24 -27.57
CA TYR A 324 -27.33 -6.07 -26.48
C TYR A 324 -28.81 -5.77 -26.16
N VAL A 325 -29.19 -4.49 -26.11
CA VAL A 325 -30.58 -4.06 -25.89
C VAL A 325 -31.50 -4.46 -27.06
N THR A 326 -31.07 -4.31 -28.31
CA THR A 326 -31.84 -4.75 -29.49
C THR A 326 -32.06 -6.26 -29.50
N ASN A 327 -31.07 -7.03 -29.03
CA ASN A 327 -31.20 -8.48 -28.80
C ASN A 327 -31.87 -8.82 -27.45
N LYS A 328 -32.69 -7.90 -26.91
CA LYS A 328 -33.51 -8.10 -25.71
C LYS A 328 -32.72 -8.55 -24.47
N LYS A 329 -31.44 -8.15 -24.37
CA LYS A 329 -30.53 -8.55 -23.28
C LYS A 329 -30.41 -10.07 -23.08
N GLU A 330 -30.51 -10.83 -24.17
CA GLU A 330 -30.38 -12.28 -24.10
C GLU A 330 -28.93 -12.69 -23.81
N ALA A 331 -28.74 -13.78 -23.07
CA ALA A 331 -27.42 -14.38 -22.89
C ALA A 331 -26.81 -14.82 -24.25
N GLY A 332 -25.48 -14.84 -24.32
CA GLY A 332 -24.78 -15.41 -25.46
C GLY A 332 -23.44 -14.73 -25.76
N THR A 333 -22.84 -15.17 -26.86
CA THR A 333 -21.61 -14.57 -27.39
C THR A 333 -21.94 -13.45 -28.36
N TYR A 334 -21.32 -12.31 -28.14
CA TYR A 334 -21.38 -11.15 -29.02
C TYR A 334 -19.99 -10.91 -29.59
N LYS A 335 -19.90 -10.66 -30.89
CA LYS A 335 -18.64 -10.36 -31.58
C LYS A 335 -18.72 -9.04 -32.33
N SER A 336 -17.60 -8.31 -32.33
CA SER A 336 -17.43 -7.08 -33.09
C SER A 336 -16.57 -7.30 -34.32
N SER A 337 -16.86 -6.60 -35.42
CA SER A 337 -16.05 -6.63 -36.65
C SER A 337 -14.68 -5.97 -36.51
N GLU A 338 -14.57 -5.02 -35.58
CA GLU A 338 -13.38 -4.24 -35.25
C GLU A 338 -13.48 -3.73 -33.81
N GLN A 339 -12.42 -3.15 -33.25
CA GLN A 339 -12.44 -2.63 -31.87
C GLN A 339 -13.63 -1.69 -31.65
N ASN A 340 -14.53 -2.06 -30.72
CA ASN A 340 -15.72 -1.28 -30.38
C ASN A 340 -16.64 -0.91 -31.58
N GLY A 341 -16.51 -1.62 -32.69
CA GLY A 341 -17.27 -1.42 -33.92
C GLY A 341 -18.68 -2.00 -33.84
N THR A 342 -19.16 -2.52 -34.98
CA THR A 342 -20.50 -3.11 -35.07
C THR A 342 -20.52 -4.48 -34.41
N TRP A 343 -21.45 -4.67 -33.47
CA TRP A 343 -21.61 -5.92 -32.73
C TRP A 343 -22.71 -6.79 -33.33
N THR A 344 -22.51 -8.11 -33.26
CA THR A 344 -23.51 -9.12 -33.65
C THR A 344 -23.59 -10.21 -32.60
N LYS A 345 -24.82 -10.58 -32.22
CA LYS A 345 -25.05 -11.79 -31.42
C LYS A 345 -24.78 -13.01 -32.31
N GLN A 346 -23.98 -13.94 -31.80
CA GLN A 346 -23.70 -15.21 -32.47
C GLN A 346 -24.85 -16.19 -32.20
N SER A 347 -25.16 -17.00 -33.22
CA SER A 347 -26.24 -18.01 -33.21
C SER A 347 -25.99 -19.15 -32.23
#